data_AF-A0A3A4XGE7-F1
#
_entry.id   AF-A0A3A4XGE7-F1
#
_cell.length_a   1.000
_cell.length_b   1.000
_cell.length_c   1.000
_cell.angle_alpha   90.00
_cell.angle_beta   90.00
_cell.angle_gamma   90.00
#
_symmetry.space_group_name_H-M   'P 1'
#
loop_
_entity.id
_entity.type
_entity.pdbx_description
1 polymer ?
#
loop_
_entity_poly.entity_id
_entity_poly.type
_entity_poly.pdbx_seq_one_letter_code
_entity_poly.pdbx_strand_id
1 'polypeptide(L)'
;MKKPLFITTFALVFGMLSLVSWTPALAENSADMAALGKLIFFDSNLSVNGQQSCASCHAPETGFTGPDSFVNAGPAVYAGAISTRFGNRKPPTSAYAGDSPGLQYDEANGEWFGGMFFDGRAAGWQLGDPLAEQAMGPFLNPLEQGMAGARQVCIKVAHSSYAAFFEAVWGPGSLDHVKDVAGTYERIARSVAAYERSAEVNPFTSKFDLFWENALAAGKDVTRITAAGIPGGMGMGGGGMGGGGRGGG
;
A
#
# COMPACT_ATOMS: atom_id res chain seq x y z
N MET A 1 -35.05 -43.13 60.15
CA MET A 1 -34.27 -42.28 59.21
C MET A 1 -33.29 -43.14 58.44
N LYS A 2 -33.64 -43.53 57.20
CA LYS A 2 -32.72 -44.10 56.19
C LYS A 2 -33.26 -43.63 54.83
N LYS A 3 -32.56 -42.70 54.17
CA LYS A 3 -32.93 -42.20 52.83
C LYS A 3 -32.28 -43.10 51.77
N PRO A 4 -32.99 -43.50 50.69
CA PRO A 4 -32.39 -44.22 49.58
C PRO A 4 -31.68 -43.24 48.62
N LEU A 5 -30.51 -43.64 48.15
CA LEU A 5 -29.67 -42.91 47.20
C LEU A 5 -30.08 -43.32 45.77
N PHE A 6 -30.64 -42.39 45.00
CA PHE A 6 -30.87 -42.55 43.56
C PHE A 6 -29.59 -42.17 42.82
N ILE A 7 -29.01 -43.11 42.07
CA ILE A 7 -27.91 -42.85 41.14
C ILE A 7 -28.54 -42.61 39.77
N THR A 8 -28.49 -41.37 39.31
CA THR A 8 -28.87 -40.99 37.94
C THR A 8 -27.66 -41.07 37.02
N THR A 9 -27.75 -41.92 36.00
CA THR A 9 -26.72 -42.09 34.96
C THR A 9 -26.77 -40.90 34.00
N PHE A 10 -25.71 -40.09 33.94
CA PHE A 10 -25.53 -39.03 32.95
C PHE A 10 -24.84 -39.60 31.70
N ALA A 11 -25.55 -39.66 30.57
CA ALA A 11 -24.96 -40.04 29.29
C ALA A 11 -24.20 -38.84 28.70
N LEU A 12 -22.88 -38.96 28.57
CA LEU A 12 -22.01 -37.98 27.93
C LEU A 12 -22.11 -38.15 26.40
N VAL A 13 -22.80 -37.23 25.73
CA VAL A 13 -22.75 -37.07 24.27
C VAL A 13 -21.50 -36.27 23.94
N PHE A 14 -20.47 -36.95 23.42
CA PHE A 14 -19.30 -36.29 22.83
C PHE A 14 -19.70 -35.70 21.48
N GLY A 15 -19.95 -34.39 21.45
CA GLY A 15 -20.03 -33.62 20.21
C GLY A 15 -18.66 -33.52 19.56
N MET A 16 -18.49 -34.09 18.37
CA MET A 16 -17.34 -33.86 17.50
C MET A 16 -17.34 -32.38 17.08
N LEU A 17 -16.52 -31.57 17.75
CA LEU A 17 -16.24 -30.20 17.34
C LEU A 17 -15.21 -30.26 16.22
N SER A 18 -15.67 -30.25 14.97
CA SER A 18 -14.80 -30.10 13.80
C SER A 18 -14.09 -28.76 13.91
N LEU A 19 -12.80 -28.79 14.22
CA LEU A 19 -11.91 -27.64 14.11
C LEU A 19 -11.73 -27.34 12.62
N VAL A 20 -12.63 -26.51 12.07
CA VAL A 20 -12.40 -25.87 10.78
C VAL A 20 -11.29 -24.85 11.00
N SER A 21 -10.07 -25.25 10.67
CA SER A 21 -8.91 -24.37 10.62
C SER A 21 -9.13 -23.34 9.51
N TRP A 22 -9.56 -22.13 9.90
CA TRP A 22 -9.51 -20.95 9.05
C TRP A 22 -8.16 -20.26 9.25
N THR A 23 -7.25 -20.45 8.29
CA THR A 23 -6.03 -19.65 8.09
C THR A 23 -5.81 -19.50 6.57
N PRO A 24 -5.17 -18.41 6.10
CA PRO A 24 -5.82 -17.18 5.67
C PRO A 24 -5.81 -17.03 4.13
N ALA A 25 -6.97 -17.05 3.50
CA ALA A 25 -7.11 -16.63 2.10
C ALA A 25 -6.64 -15.18 1.85
N LEU A 26 -6.51 -14.36 2.91
CA LEU A 26 -6.08 -12.97 2.83
C LEU A 26 -4.57 -12.80 2.57
N ALA A 27 -3.72 -13.75 2.97
CA ALA A 27 -2.26 -13.61 2.83
C ALA A 27 -1.73 -14.08 1.46
N GLU A 28 -2.35 -15.09 0.85
CA GLU A 28 -2.08 -15.44 -0.56
C GLU A 28 -2.63 -14.35 -1.50
N ASN A 29 -3.83 -13.82 -1.19
CA ASN A 29 -4.42 -12.74 -1.97
C ASN A 29 -3.57 -11.45 -1.92
N SER A 30 -2.88 -11.14 -0.82
CA SER A 30 -2.05 -9.93 -0.75
C SER A 30 -0.79 -10.00 -1.62
N ALA A 31 -0.14 -11.17 -1.76
CA ALA A 31 1.03 -11.34 -2.61
C ALA A 31 0.68 -11.28 -4.11
N ASP A 32 -0.40 -11.98 -4.51
CA ASP A 32 -0.86 -11.95 -5.89
C ASP A 32 -1.43 -10.58 -6.27
N MET A 33 -2.12 -9.90 -5.34
CA MET A 33 -2.57 -8.52 -5.53
C MET A 33 -1.41 -7.54 -5.68
N ALA A 34 -0.32 -7.72 -4.92
CA ALA A 34 0.91 -6.93 -5.11
C ALA A 34 1.58 -7.23 -6.46
N ALA A 35 1.61 -8.50 -6.91
CA ALA A 35 2.12 -8.86 -8.23
C ALA A 35 1.27 -8.24 -9.36
N LEU A 36 -0.05 -8.23 -9.21
CA LEU A 36 -0.97 -7.57 -10.14
C LEU A 36 -0.75 -6.05 -10.12
N GLY A 37 -0.59 -5.47 -8.92
CA GLY A 37 -0.24 -4.08 -8.72
C GLY A 37 1.04 -3.68 -9.44
N LYS A 38 2.06 -4.54 -9.40
CA LYS A 38 3.32 -4.35 -10.12
C LYS A 38 3.07 -4.27 -11.63
N LEU A 39 2.30 -5.21 -12.19
CA LEU A 39 1.98 -5.19 -13.62
C LEU A 39 1.30 -3.88 -14.02
N ILE A 40 0.37 -3.38 -13.21
CA ILE A 40 -0.33 -2.11 -13.42
C ILE A 40 0.63 -0.92 -13.27
N PHE A 41 1.49 -0.91 -12.24
CA PHE A 41 2.43 0.17 -11.93
C PHE A 41 3.41 0.46 -13.08
N PHE A 42 3.81 -0.60 -13.81
CA PHE A 42 4.71 -0.51 -14.95
C PHE A 42 3.99 -0.45 -16.32
N ASP A 43 2.66 -0.53 -16.38
CA ASP A 43 1.92 -0.51 -17.65
C ASP A 43 1.81 0.92 -18.23
N SER A 44 2.59 1.21 -19.26
CA SER A 44 2.56 2.51 -19.94
C SER A 44 1.30 2.71 -20.79
N ASN A 45 0.58 1.64 -21.13
CA ASN A 45 -0.65 1.72 -21.89
C ASN A 45 -1.72 2.49 -21.10
N LEU A 46 -1.63 2.57 -19.77
CA LEU A 46 -2.61 3.24 -18.91
C LEU A 46 -2.56 4.78 -18.94
N SER A 47 -1.69 5.37 -19.78
CA SER A 47 -1.79 6.78 -20.15
C SER A 47 -2.53 7.03 -21.46
N VAL A 48 -2.97 8.28 -21.65
CA VAL A 48 -3.75 8.72 -22.82
C VAL A 48 -3.03 8.48 -24.15
N ASN A 49 -1.70 8.49 -24.16
CA ASN A 49 -0.87 8.24 -25.34
C ASN A 49 -0.13 6.90 -25.31
N GLY A 50 -0.31 6.09 -24.27
CA GLY A 50 0.32 4.78 -24.10
C GLY A 50 1.83 4.81 -23.79
N GLN A 51 2.37 5.95 -23.35
CA GLN A 51 3.81 6.17 -23.19
C GLN A 51 4.25 6.47 -21.74
N GLN A 52 3.32 6.48 -20.78
CA GLN A 52 3.65 6.83 -19.38
C GLN A 52 2.99 5.86 -18.40
N SER A 53 3.76 5.32 -17.47
CA SER A 53 3.29 4.50 -16.35
C SER A 53 3.55 5.21 -15.01
N CYS A 54 3.25 4.57 -13.88
CA CYS A 54 3.64 5.11 -12.57
C CYS A 54 5.18 5.19 -12.46
N ALA A 55 5.87 4.15 -12.96
CA ALA A 55 7.33 4.05 -12.95
C ALA A 55 8.05 5.14 -13.77
N SER A 56 7.38 5.80 -14.73
CA SER A 56 7.95 6.94 -15.45
C SER A 56 8.31 8.12 -14.52
N CYS A 57 7.55 8.31 -13.44
CA CYS A 57 7.78 9.37 -12.44
C CYS A 57 8.27 8.82 -11.09
N HIS A 58 8.14 7.51 -10.86
CA HIS A 58 8.49 6.81 -9.63
C HIS A 58 9.36 5.58 -9.93
N ALA A 59 10.60 5.82 -10.37
CA ALA A 59 11.47 4.78 -10.89
C ALA A 59 12.20 4.01 -9.77
N PRO A 60 12.21 2.66 -9.77
CA PRO A 60 12.83 1.86 -8.72
C PRO A 60 14.32 2.18 -8.49
N GLU A 61 15.07 2.43 -9.57
CA GLU A 61 16.52 2.68 -9.53
C GLU A 61 16.90 3.97 -8.78
N THR A 62 15.96 4.86 -8.50
CA THR A 62 16.15 6.09 -7.71
C THR A 62 15.38 6.08 -6.40
N GLY A 63 14.92 4.91 -5.94
CA GLY A 63 14.09 4.80 -4.74
C GLY A 63 12.67 5.30 -4.99
N PHE A 64 12.10 4.92 -6.14
CA PHE A 64 10.72 5.22 -6.54
C PHE A 64 10.38 6.72 -6.59
N THR A 65 11.34 7.53 -7.06
CA THR A 65 11.13 8.96 -7.37
C THR A 65 11.51 9.23 -8.83
N GLY A 66 11.51 10.50 -9.24
CA GLY A 66 11.84 10.88 -10.60
C GLY A 66 13.27 10.49 -11.00
N PRO A 67 13.49 9.72 -12.08
CA PRO A 67 14.83 9.26 -12.49
C PRO A 67 15.67 10.29 -13.26
N ASP A 68 15.07 11.37 -13.75
CA ASP A 68 15.75 12.35 -14.60
C ASP A 68 16.52 13.41 -13.78
N SER A 69 17.85 13.37 -13.87
CA SER A 69 18.73 14.27 -13.12
C SER A 69 18.64 15.73 -13.58
N PHE A 70 18.37 15.99 -14.86
CA PHE A 70 18.21 17.35 -15.37
C PHE A 70 16.90 17.97 -14.85
N VAL A 71 15.81 17.22 -14.90
CA VAL A 71 14.53 17.61 -14.31
C VAL A 71 14.71 17.86 -12.81
N ASN A 72 15.34 16.93 -12.09
CA ASN A 72 15.56 17.04 -10.65
C ASN A 72 16.44 18.23 -10.24
N ALA A 73 17.41 18.62 -11.07
CA ALA A 73 18.29 19.77 -10.82
C ALA A 73 17.67 21.12 -11.26
N GLY A 74 16.68 21.09 -12.15
CA GLY A 74 16.03 22.27 -12.70
C GLY A 74 14.57 22.42 -12.23
N PRO A 75 13.59 22.13 -13.10
CA PRO A 75 12.17 22.41 -12.83
C PRO A 75 11.57 21.57 -11.69
N ALA A 76 12.19 20.43 -11.33
CA ALA A 76 11.74 19.42 -10.36
C ALA A 76 10.38 18.77 -10.64
N VAL A 77 9.60 19.29 -11.60
CA VAL A 77 8.30 18.78 -12.01
C VAL A 77 8.44 17.99 -13.30
N TYR A 78 7.80 16.81 -13.34
CA TYR A 78 7.82 15.92 -14.50
C TYR A 78 6.69 16.27 -15.46
N ALA A 79 6.93 16.07 -16.75
CA ALA A 79 5.88 16.16 -17.76
C ALA A 79 4.87 15.02 -17.54
N GLY A 80 3.61 15.30 -17.83
CA GLY A 80 2.61 14.26 -18.03
C GLY A 80 2.76 13.58 -19.39
N ALA A 81 1.84 12.66 -19.66
CA ALA A 81 1.79 11.87 -20.89
C ALA A 81 1.77 12.77 -22.12
N ILE A 82 1.09 13.92 -22.05
CA ILE A 82 1.21 14.98 -23.04
C ILE A 82 2.38 15.88 -22.61
N SER A 83 3.48 15.83 -23.36
CA SER A 83 4.78 16.43 -23.00
C SER A 83 4.78 17.95 -22.75
N THR A 84 3.73 18.66 -23.16
CA THR A 84 3.53 20.09 -22.89
C THR A 84 2.74 20.38 -21.62
N ARG A 85 2.30 19.35 -20.88
CA ARG A 85 1.52 19.47 -19.66
C ARG A 85 2.32 18.99 -18.47
N PHE A 86 2.29 19.77 -17.39
CA PHE A 86 3.08 19.54 -16.19
C PHE A 86 2.21 19.73 -14.97
N GLY A 87 2.49 18.98 -13.91
CA GLY A 87 1.96 19.26 -12.58
C GLY A 87 2.55 20.55 -11.99
N ASN A 88 2.40 20.72 -10.68
CA ASN A 88 2.96 21.85 -9.94
C ASN A 88 3.83 21.41 -8.74
N ARG A 89 4.10 20.11 -8.63
CA ARG A 89 4.89 19.52 -7.54
C ARG A 89 5.78 18.41 -8.09
N LYS A 90 6.94 18.22 -7.45
CA LYS A 90 7.82 17.09 -7.70
C LYS A 90 7.12 15.79 -7.29
N PRO A 91 7.19 14.69 -8.06
CA PRO A 91 6.75 13.38 -7.59
C PRO A 91 7.57 12.97 -6.33
N PRO A 92 6.93 12.75 -5.17
CA PRO A 92 7.64 12.26 -3.99
C PRO A 92 8.15 10.83 -4.25
N THR A 93 8.97 10.29 -3.35
CA THR A 93 9.18 8.83 -3.37
C THR A 93 7.85 8.13 -3.06
N SER A 94 7.52 7.06 -3.77
CA SER A 94 6.41 6.18 -3.37
C SER A 94 6.86 5.10 -2.38
N ALA A 95 8.17 4.88 -2.23
CA ALA A 95 8.72 4.01 -1.20
C ALA A 95 8.44 4.58 0.20
N TYR A 96 8.07 3.69 1.11
CA TYR A 96 7.68 3.95 2.50
C TYR A 96 6.43 4.83 2.68
N ALA A 97 5.77 5.25 1.59
CA ALA A 97 4.57 6.06 1.65
C ALA A 97 3.32 5.23 1.98
N GLY A 98 3.34 3.92 1.70
CA GLY A 98 2.15 3.07 1.82
C GLY A 98 1.65 2.82 3.25
N ASP A 99 2.48 3.14 4.25
CA ASP A 99 2.14 3.08 5.68
C ASP A 99 1.48 4.37 6.20
N SER A 100 1.28 5.38 5.35
CA SER A 100 0.58 6.61 5.76
C SER A 100 -0.84 6.27 6.24
N PRO A 101 -1.22 6.64 7.48
CA PRO A 101 -2.56 6.38 7.99
C PRO A 101 -3.59 7.26 7.28
N GLY A 102 -4.87 6.94 7.43
CA GLY A 102 -5.94 7.87 7.04
C GLY A 102 -5.73 9.24 7.69
N LEU A 103 -6.06 10.31 6.95
CA LEU A 103 -5.94 11.68 7.43
C LEU A 103 -6.84 11.88 8.65
N GLN A 104 -6.24 12.32 9.74
CA GLN A 104 -6.93 12.50 11.00
C GLN A 104 -6.35 13.69 11.77
N TYR A 105 -7.16 14.26 12.65
CA TYR A 105 -6.77 15.34 13.54
C TYR A 105 -6.41 14.77 14.90
N ASP A 106 -5.19 15.02 15.34
CA ASP A 106 -4.73 14.73 16.69
C ASP A 106 -5.21 15.85 17.63
N GLU A 107 -6.24 15.57 18.44
CA GLU A 107 -6.72 16.55 19.42
C GLU A 107 -5.70 16.85 20.53
N ALA A 108 -4.83 15.90 20.87
CA ALA A 108 -3.86 16.08 21.95
C ALA A 108 -2.74 17.05 21.54
N ASN A 109 -2.32 16.99 20.28
CA ASN A 109 -1.27 17.86 19.74
C ASN A 109 -1.82 19.06 18.95
N GLY A 110 -3.10 19.04 18.57
CA GLY A 110 -3.73 20.11 17.81
C GLY A 110 -3.31 20.14 16.33
N GLU A 111 -2.98 18.99 15.75
CA GLU A 111 -2.35 18.88 14.43
C GLU A 111 -3.02 17.85 13.53
N TRP A 112 -2.92 18.04 12.21
CA TRP A 112 -3.35 17.04 11.23
C TRP A 112 -2.18 16.11 10.85
N PHE A 113 -2.44 14.82 10.74
CA PHE A 113 -1.47 13.84 10.25
C PHE A 113 -2.12 12.75 9.40
N GLY A 114 -1.32 12.11 8.55
CA GLY A 114 -1.78 11.08 7.61
C GLY A 114 -2.23 11.63 6.26
N GLY A 115 -2.94 10.80 5.51
CA GLY A 115 -3.33 11.05 4.13
C GLY A 115 -2.17 10.88 3.15
N MET A 116 -2.49 11.03 1.87
CA MET A 116 -1.55 10.92 0.76
C MET A 116 -1.59 12.18 -0.11
N PHE A 117 -0.53 12.35 -0.92
CA PHE A 117 -0.08 13.62 -1.53
C PHE A 117 0.46 14.63 -0.51
N PHE A 118 1.21 15.63 -1.00
CA PHE A 118 1.77 16.71 -0.17
C PHE A 118 0.75 17.52 0.64
N ASP A 119 -0.52 17.51 0.24
CA ASP A 119 -1.61 18.24 0.91
C ASP A 119 -2.62 17.31 1.58
N GLY A 120 -2.33 16.01 1.68
CA GLY A 120 -3.20 15.03 2.36
C GLY A 120 -4.56 14.79 1.69
N ARG A 121 -4.80 15.30 0.47
CA ARG A 121 -6.14 15.29 -0.15
C ARG A 121 -6.68 13.89 -0.47
N ALA A 122 -5.81 12.89 -0.58
CA ALA A 122 -6.21 11.48 -0.55
C ALA A 122 -6.26 11.05 0.91
N ALA A 123 -7.39 11.32 1.55
CA ALA A 123 -7.55 11.25 2.99
C ALA A 123 -7.76 9.82 3.52
N GLY A 124 -8.16 8.88 2.66
CA GLY A 124 -8.50 7.52 3.06
C GLY A 124 -9.93 7.36 3.59
N TRP A 125 -10.75 8.41 3.57
CA TRP A 125 -12.12 8.36 4.12
C TRP A 125 -13.13 7.65 3.21
N GLN A 126 -12.86 7.55 1.91
CA GLN A 126 -13.73 6.89 0.94
C GLN A 126 -13.47 5.39 0.90
N LEU A 127 -12.19 4.99 0.87
CA LEU A 127 -11.79 3.58 0.69
C LEU A 127 -11.30 2.91 1.98
N GLY A 128 -11.16 3.67 3.08
CA GLY A 128 -10.43 3.22 4.27
C GLY A 128 -8.93 3.08 4.04
N ASP A 129 -8.43 3.59 2.92
CA ASP A 129 -7.05 3.42 2.46
C ASP A 129 -6.63 4.67 1.65
N PRO A 130 -5.80 5.57 2.21
CA PRO A 130 -5.39 6.78 1.52
C PRO A 130 -4.45 6.50 0.33
N LEU A 131 -3.71 5.40 0.35
CA LEU A 131 -2.84 4.99 -0.78
C LEU A 131 -3.67 4.52 -1.97
N ALA A 132 -4.70 3.71 -1.71
CA ALA A 132 -5.63 3.31 -2.77
C ALA A 132 -6.36 4.53 -3.36
N GLU A 133 -6.79 5.49 -2.54
CA GLU A 133 -7.37 6.74 -3.04
C GLU A 133 -6.38 7.56 -3.88
N GLN A 134 -5.11 7.63 -3.45
CA GLN A 134 -4.06 8.31 -4.19
C GLN A 134 -3.84 7.66 -5.56
N ALA A 135 -3.78 6.33 -5.62
CA ALA A 135 -3.55 5.58 -6.85
C ALA A 135 -4.64 5.80 -7.91
N MET A 136 -5.86 6.21 -7.52
CA MET A 136 -6.92 6.57 -8.46
C MET A 136 -6.70 7.93 -9.16
N GLY A 137 -5.85 8.80 -8.63
CA GLY A 137 -5.66 10.15 -9.15
C GLY A 137 -4.90 10.20 -10.48
N PRO A 138 -3.66 9.67 -10.55
CA PRO A 138 -2.77 9.89 -11.69
C PRO A 138 -3.30 9.47 -13.05
N PHE A 139 -4.09 8.39 -13.09
CA PHE A 139 -4.70 7.90 -14.33
C PHE A 139 -5.51 9.00 -15.03
N LEU A 140 -6.34 9.74 -14.28
CA LEU A 140 -7.32 10.68 -14.85
C LEU A 140 -6.83 12.12 -14.89
N ASN A 141 -5.75 12.43 -14.19
CA ASN A 141 -5.23 13.78 -14.13
C ASN A 141 -4.65 14.19 -15.50
N PRO A 142 -5.19 15.24 -16.16
CA PRO A 142 -4.75 15.67 -17.50
C PRO A 142 -3.32 16.22 -17.55
N LEU A 143 -2.70 16.46 -16.39
CA LEU A 143 -1.31 16.88 -16.23
C LEU A 143 -0.37 15.70 -15.94
N GLU A 144 -0.91 14.49 -15.77
CA GLU A 144 -0.17 13.25 -15.49
C GLU A 144 -0.49 12.22 -16.59
N GLN A 145 -1.23 11.13 -16.31
CA GLN A 145 -1.50 10.10 -17.33
C GLN A 145 -2.68 10.46 -18.25
N GLY A 146 -3.61 11.31 -17.80
CA GLY A 146 -4.55 12.05 -18.65
C GLY A 146 -5.66 11.26 -19.33
N MET A 147 -6.03 10.09 -18.82
CA MET A 147 -7.16 9.30 -19.31
C MET A 147 -8.48 10.05 -19.15
N ALA A 148 -9.42 9.85 -20.09
CA ALA A 148 -10.68 10.61 -20.11
C ALA A 148 -11.65 10.23 -18.96
N GLY A 149 -11.44 9.08 -18.32
CA GLY A 149 -12.23 8.64 -17.18
C GLY A 149 -11.95 7.20 -16.79
N ALA A 150 -12.45 6.80 -15.61
CA ALA A 150 -12.24 5.48 -15.01
C ALA A 150 -12.60 4.32 -15.95
N ARG A 151 -13.69 4.44 -16.74
CA ARG A 151 -14.10 3.40 -17.71
C ARG A 151 -13.00 3.09 -18.72
N GLN A 152 -12.28 4.11 -19.20
CA GLN A 152 -11.23 3.92 -20.20
C GLN A 152 -10.02 3.20 -19.60
N VAL A 153 -9.70 3.47 -18.33
CA VAL A 153 -8.68 2.71 -17.58
C VAL A 153 -9.11 1.25 -17.45
N CYS A 154 -10.36 1.00 -17.01
CA CYS A 154 -10.89 -0.35 -16.87
C CYS A 154 -10.88 -1.12 -18.20
N ILE A 155 -11.23 -0.49 -19.32
CA ILE A 155 -11.14 -1.09 -20.67
C ILE A 155 -9.70 -1.48 -20.98
N LYS A 156 -8.72 -0.58 -20.76
CA LYS A 156 -7.32 -0.89 -21.05
C LYS A 156 -6.80 -2.06 -20.22
N VAL A 157 -7.16 -2.12 -18.94
CA VAL A 157 -6.83 -3.26 -18.07
C VAL A 157 -7.53 -4.54 -18.54
N ALA A 158 -8.80 -4.47 -18.98
CA ALA A 158 -9.53 -5.61 -19.54
C ALA A 158 -8.91 -6.17 -20.84
N HIS A 159 -8.15 -5.35 -21.57
CA HIS A 159 -7.46 -5.71 -22.81
C HIS A 159 -5.95 -5.91 -22.62
N SER A 160 -5.44 -5.89 -21.39
CA SER A 160 -4.01 -6.09 -21.11
C SER A 160 -3.64 -7.57 -21.16
N SER A 161 -2.33 -7.87 -21.21
CA SER A 161 -1.82 -9.25 -21.10
C SER A 161 -2.08 -9.88 -19.73
N TYR A 162 -2.41 -9.09 -18.71
CA TYR A 162 -2.62 -9.52 -17.34
C TYR A 162 -4.11 -9.54 -16.93
N ALA A 163 -5.04 -9.33 -17.86
CA ALA A 163 -6.49 -9.34 -17.58
C ALA A 163 -6.96 -10.66 -16.93
N ALA A 164 -6.46 -11.81 -17.41
CA ALA A 164 -6.79 -13.11 -16.79
C ALA A 164 -6.25 -13.24 -15.36
N PHE A 165 -5.07 -12.68 -15.09
CA PHE A 165 -4.51 -12.67 -13.74
C PHE A 165 -5.28 -11.73 -12.81
N PHE A 166 -5.78 -10.60 -13.33
CA PHE A 166 -6.66 -9.71 -12.59
C PHE A 166 -7.91 -10.47 -12.07
N GLU A 167 -8.59 -11.23 -12.93
CA GLU A 167 -9.75 -12.02 -12.52
C GLU A 167 -9.40 -13.19 -11.60
N ALA A 168 -8.18 -13.74 -11.70
CA ALA A 168 -7.70 -14.74 -10.74
C ALA A 168 -7.54 -14.15 -9.33
N VAL A 169 -7.04 -12.93 -9.21
CA VAL A 169 -6.83 -12.22 -7.93
C VAL A 169 -8.16 -11.79 -7.30
N TRP A 170 -9.02 -11.12 -8.09
CA TRP A 170 -10.23 -10.47 -7.58
C TRP A 170 -11.50 -11.30 -7.76
N GLY A 171 -11.41 -12.44 -8.43
CA GLY A 171 -12.52 -13.34 -8.72
C GLY A 171 -13.11 -13.14 -10.13
N PRO A 172 -13.80 -14.15 -10.69
CA PRO A 172 -14.44 -14.05 -12.00
C PRO A 172 -15.45 -12.90 -12.07
N GLY A 173 -15.41 -12.11 -13.15
CA GLY A 173 -16.30 -10.95 -13.35
C GLY A 173 -15.87 -9.69 -12.59
N SER A 174 -14.73 -9.71 -11.91
CA SER A 174 -14.20 -8.55 -11.18
C SER A 174 -13.69 -7.42 -12.09
N LEU A 175 -13.43 -7.71 -13.37
CA LEU A 175 -12.94 -6.79 -14.41
C LEU A 175 -14.07 -6.30 -15.34
N ASP A 176 -15.23 -5.99 -14.77
CA ASP A 176 -16.42 -5.55 -15.51
C ASP A 176 -16.39 -4.03 -15.78
N HIS A 177 -15.73 -3.65 -16.86
CA HIS A 177 -15.66 -2.28 -17.36
C HIS A 177 -16.99 -1.77 -17.97
N VAL A 178 -18.06 -2.56 -17.97
CA VAL A 178 -19.39 -2.19 -18.48
C VAL A 178 -20.33 -1.85 -17.32
N LYS A 179 -20.54 -2.81 -16.41
CA LYS A 179 -21.54 -2.76 -15.34
C LYS A 179 -20.97 -2.31 -13.99
N ASP A 180 -19.68 -2.58 -13.72
CA ASP A 180 -19.04 -2.24 -12.44
C ASP A 180 -17.74 -1.45 -12.66
N VAL A 181 -17.84 -0.31 -13.33
CA VAL A 181 -16.69 0.58 -13.57
C VAL A 181 -16.09 1.06 -12.25
N ALA A 182 -16.92 1.44 -11.28
CA ALA A 182 -16.45 1.98 -10.01
C ALA A 182 -15.68 0.94 -9.20
N GLY A 183 -16.25 -0.27 -9.03
CA GLY A 183 -15.57 -1.34 -8.32
C GLY A 183 -14.33 -1.83 -9.06
N THR A 184 -14.38 -1.96 -10.38
CA THR A 184 -13.21 -2.36 -11.17
C THR A 184 -12.07 -1.35 -11.01
N TYR A 185 -12.39 -0.05 -11.03
CA TYR A 185 -11.42 1.01 -10.86
C TYR A 185 -10.82 1.04 -9.44
N GLU A 186 -11.65 0.81 -8.42
CA GLU A 186 -11.17 0.64 -7.05
C GLU A 186 -10.22 -0.54 -6.91
N ARG A 187 -10.52 -1.69 -7.52
CA ARG A 187 -9.66 -2.89 -7.49
C ARG A 187 -8.31 -2.66 -8.18
N ILE A 188 -8.29 -1.92 -9.28
CA ILE A 188 -7.05 -1.45 -9.93
C ILE A 188 -6.22 -0.65 -8.93
N ALA A 189 -6.83 0.33 -8.27
CA ALA A 189 -6.14 1.20 -7.32
C ALA A 189 -5.63 0.45 -6.07
N ARG A 190 -6.44 -0.47 -5.52
CA ARG A 190 -6.03 -1.35 -4.41
C ARG A 190 -4.88 -2.27 -4.80
N SER A 191 -4.84 -2.75 -6.04
CA SER A 191 -3.73 -3.56 -6.53
C SER A 191 -2.43 -2.74 -6.55
N VAL A 192 -2.46 -1.52 -7.08
CA VAL A 192 -1.31 -0.60 -7.05
C VAL A 192 -0.85 -0.32 -5.61
N ALA A 193 -1.80 -0.04 -4.71
CA ALA A 193 -1.52 0.18 -3.31
C ALA A 193 -0.87 -1.05 -2.63
N ALA A 194 -1.29 -2.26 -2.99
CA ALA A 194 -0.67 -3.49 -2.49
C ALA A 194 0.79 -3.64 -2.96
N TYR A 195 1.09 -3.29 -4.22
CA TYR A 195 2.46 -3.27 -4.73
C TYR A 195 3.32 -2.24 -4.00
N GLU A 196 2.82 -1.02 -3.83
CA GLU A 196 3.54 0.04 -3.13
C GLU A 196 3.78 -0.25 -1.65
N ARG A 197 3.04 -1.18 -1.03
CA ARG A 197 3.28 -1.72 0.32
C ARG A 197 4.18 -2.95 0.37
N SER A 198 4.56 -3.49 -0.78
CA SER A 198 5.37 -4.71 -0.82
C SER A 198 6.77 -4.50 -0.23
N ALA A 199 7.42 -5.59 0.18
CA ALA A 199 8.81 -5.57 0.63
C ALA A 199 9.80 -5.15 -0.49
N GLU A 200 9.41 -5.26 -1.76
CA GLU A 200 10.20 -4.73 -2.88
C GLU A 200 10.29 -3.20 -2.84
N VAL A 201 9.18 -2.54 -2.50
CA VAL A 201 9.09 -1.08 -2.44
C VAL A 201 9.54 -0.55 -1.07
N ASN A 202 9.38 -1.35 0.00
CA ASN A 202 9.69 -0.99 1.39
C ASN A 202 10.66 -2.00 2.02
N PRO A 203 11.93 -2.04 1.59
CA PRO A 203 12.83 -3.11 1.99
C PRO A 203 13.34 -3.00 3.43
N PHE A 204 13.40 -1.79 4.02
CA PHE A 204 14.01 -1.56 5.35
C PHE A 204 15.43 -2.17 5.47
N THR A 205 16.25 -2.00 4.44
CA THR A 205 17.62 -2.54 4.35
C THR A 205 18.71 -1.47 4.33
N SER A 206 18.45 -0.29 4.90
CA SER A 206 19.45 0.76 5.00
C SER A 206 20.54 0.40 6.02
N LYS A 207 21.65 1.15 6.03
CA LYS A 207 22.66 1.04 7.09
C LYS A 207 22.09 1.34 8.47
N PHE A 208 21.05 2.17 8.55
CA PHE A 208 20.36 2.47 9.80
C PHE A 208 19.58 1.26 10.29
N ASP A 209 18.86 0.56 9.40
CA ASP A 209 18.11 -0.66 9.75
C ASP A 209 19.07 -1.76 10.26
N LEU A 210 20.18 -1.98 9.54
CA LEU A 210 21.22 -2.92 9.98
C LEU A 210 21.80 -2.56 11.36
N PHE A 211 22.06 -1.28 11.60
CA PHE A 211 22.51 -0.82 12.90
C PHE A 211 21.47 -1.09 14.00
N TRP A 212 20.20 -0.77 13.72
CA TRP A 212 19.09 -0.92 14.63
C TRP A 212 18.90 -2.39 15.04
N GLU A 213 18.88 -3.30 14.06
CA GLU A 213 18.78 -4.75 14.28
C GLU A 213 19.95 -5.27 15.13
N ASN A 214 21.19 -4.87 14.80
CA ASN A 214 22.37 -5.25 15.56
C ASN A 214 22.34 -4.75 17.01
N ALA A 215 21.84 -3.53 17.23
CA ALA A 215 21.71 -2.96 18.56
C ALA A 215 20.65 -3.69 19.40
N LEU A 216 19.49 -4.00 18.82
CA LEU A 216 18.46 -4.82 19.46
C LEU A 216 18.99 -6.22 19.81
N ALA A 217 19.69 -6.88 18.87
CA ALA A 217 20.29 -8.19 19.09
C ALA A 217 21.35 -8.19 20.21
N ALA A 218 22.05 -7.05 20.40
CA ALA A 218 22.99 -6.85 21.48
C ALA A 218 22.33 -6.41 22.81
N GLY A 219 20.99 -6.46 22.91
CA GLY A 219 20.25 -6.07 24.11
C GLY A 219 20.33 -4.58 24.44
N LYS A 220 20.61 -3.73 23.45
CA LYS A 220 20.65 -2.28 23.62
C LYS A 220 19.24 -1.70 23.50
N ASP A 221 18.94 -0.75 24.39
CA ASP A 221 17.74 0.06 24.25
C ASP A 221 17.97 1.13 23.17
N VAL A 222 17.61 0.78 21.94
CA VAL A 222 17.72 1.63 20.76
C VAL A 222 16.91 2.92 20.87
N THR A 223 15.83 2.94 21.67
CA THR A 223 15.00 4.14 21.89
C THR A 223 15.70 5.20 22.74
N ARG A 224 16.76 4.81 23.46
CA ARG A 224 17.61 5.71 24.26
C ARG A 224 18.86 6.16 23.54
N ILE A 225 19.10 5.70 22.32
CA ILE A 225 20.24 6.15 21.51
C ILE A 225 19.96 7.58 21.07
N THR A 226 20.54 8.53 21.81
CA THR A 226 20.54 9.93 21.42
C THR A 226 21.75 10.19 20.53
N ALA A 227 21.58 11.05 19.52
CA ALA A 227 22.72 11.59 18.78
C ALA A 227 23.50 12.54 19.71
N ALA A 228 24.31 11.98 20.61
CA ALA A 228 25.19 12.74 21.46
C ALA A 228 26.14 13.58 20.58
N GLY A 229 25.96 14.91 20.58
CA GLY A 229 26.85 15.85 19.89
C GLY A 229 26.25 16.66 18.73
N ILE A 230 24.96 16.54 18.41
CA ILE A 230 24.28 17.47 17.50
C ILE A 230 23.52 18.51 18.34
N PRO A 231 23.93 19.80 18.36
CA PRO A 231 23.15 20.83 19.01
C PRO A 231 21.84 21.03 18.24
N GLY A 232 20.70 20.63 18.82
CA GLY A 232 19.36 21.06 18.36
C GLY A 232 18.48 20.06 17.58
N GLY A 233 18.58 18.74 17.79
CA GLY A 233 17.67 17.77 17.16
C GLY A 233 16.64 17.17 18.13
N MET A 234 15.40 17.64 18.07
CA MET A 234 14.19 17.02 18.65
C MET A 234 14.13 15.53 18.22
N GLY A 235 13.77 14.56 19.07
CA GLY A 235 12.56 14.50 19.88
C GLY A 235 11.49 13.69 19.13
N MET A 236 11.33 12.42 19.51
CA MET A 236 10.20 11.51 19.19
C MET A 236 10.04 11.04 17.73
N GLY A 237 10.90 10.10 17.31
CA GLY A 237 10.57 9.11 16.28
C GLY A 237 9.93 7.86 16.91
N GLY A 238 8.84 8.04 17.65
CA GLY A 238 8.08 6.97 18.29
C GLY A 238 7.08 6.32 17.34
N GLY A 239 7.56 5.83 16.18
CA GLY A 239 6.78 4.95 15.30
C GLY A 239 7.15 3.52 15.62
N GLY A 240 6.38 2.85 16.47
CA GLY A 240 6.56 1.44 16.75
C GLY A 240 6.38 0.63 15.47
N MET A 241 7.49 0.23 14.83
CA MET A 241 7.48 -0.83 13.83
C MET A 241 7.00 -2.10 14.53
N GLY A 242 5.76 -2.51 14.21
CA GLY A 242 5.15 -3.71 14.73
C GLY A 242 6.03 -4.93 14.45
N GLY A 243 6.53 -5.55 15.52
CA GLY A 243 7.26 -6.80 15.45
C GLY A 243 6.37 -7.90 14.90
N GLY A 244 6.49 -8.17 13.60
CA GLY A 244 6.02 -9.40 12.96
C GLY A 244 6.89 -10.57 13.42
N GLY A 245 6.62 -11.06 14.63
CA GLY A 245 7.31 -12.21 15.20
C GLY A 245 7.05 -13.47 14.39
N ARG A 246 8.02 -13.85 13.55
CA ARG A 246 8.23 -15.25 13.16
C ARG A 246 9.07 -15.92 14.24
N GLY A 247 8.41 -16.69 15.10
CA GLY A 247 9.06 -17.56 16.08
C GLY A 247 8.48 -18.96 15.97
N GLY A 248 9.00 -19.75 15.03
CA GLY A 248 8.88 -21.20 15.03
C GLY A 248 10.21 -21.79 15.54
N GLY A 249 10.11 -22.63 16.57
CA GLY A 249 11.20 -23.33 17.24
C GLY A 249 10.69 -23.98 18.51
#